data_AF-A0A841KBU6-F1
#
_entry.id   AF-A0A841KBU6-F1
#
_cell.length_a   1.000
_cell.length_b   1.000
_cell.length_c   1.000
_cell.angle_alpha   90.00
_cell.angle_beta   90.00
_cell.angle_gamma   90.00
#
_symmetry.space_group_name_H-M   'P 1'
#
loop_
_entity.id
_entity.type
_entity.pdbx_description
1 polymer ?
#
loop_
_entity_poly.entity_id
_entity_poly.type
_entity_poly.pdbx_seq_one_letter_code
_entity_poly.pdbx_strand_id
1 'polypeptide(L)'
;MKRIVTWISLLAVMLALWAPAQAQTASDYNQGVDVAGSTATIWFAPTGTTTTWVDVHYVLNGGVQQNIRMTYNSANARYETAVSPVSTGSNLSYSFTYNKGSPAYDSATYAYTVNGDTGGGTGSGGGGGGGSGSWNGQTTFHIVNQTNGHWADSQVYWAIIGKSWSTGQFVYVDASGNLQPMSTADNGALVKNGVGYTNYFHTIAQMGSVTIPPINSARILFSVGSPMYIRVVVDGNGNIGYAGANIENPTDPNIDVYFDFGEMAILPPGSGNPGIFVNTTRVDQFGFPLKLHVQGLNGYDQTVGEPLTESRSQLFSDFQSSLPSAFASLAQSQAPYRILAPAHGSFGSGQPNANYLQSYIDAVWNQFRSQNLVFTLDNLGTFTGHVYGNTFVFTGGNANGTYYINGEPTTSEVLLGNGLLNDASGASDVGTQLQIQAQLCAALNRHVAANPSLWYDQFAHYPAGTLANWYAKFWHDHSIDAKAYGFAYDDVGGFSPSLHTAAPTDVTFTIGW
;
A
#
# COMPACT_ATOMS: atom_id res chain seq x y z
N MET A 1 69.52 0.42 55.44
CA MET A 1 68.65 -0.69 55.88
C MET A 1 67.44 -0.13 56.60
N LYS A 2 66.26 -0.24 56.00
CA LYS A 2 64.90 -0.28 56.58
C LYS A 2 63.92 0.36 55.60
N ARG A 3 62.89 -0.42 55.28
CA ARG A 3 61.78 -0.08 54.40
C ARG A 3 60.92 1.00 55.04
N ILE A 4 60.60 2.04 54.28
CA ILE A 4 59.41 2.86 54.46
C ILE A 4 58.74 2.99 53.08
N VAL A 5 57.44 2.75 53.10
CA VAL A 5 56.45 2.91 52.03
C VAL A 5 56.50 4.35 51.50
N THR A 6 56.34 4.57 50.19
CA THR A 6 55.14 5.18 49.53
C THR A 6 55.46 5.68 48.11
N TRP A 7 54.42 5.64 47.26
CA TRP A 7 54.16 6.36 46.00
C TRP A 7 54.66 5.80 44.65
N ILE A 8 53.77 4.96 44.11
CA ILE A 8 53.28 4.80 42.73
C ILE A 8 53.99 5.62 41.64
N SER A 9 54.57 4.86 40.72
CA SER A 9 55.19 5.33 39.48
C SER A 9 54.19 5.32 38.32
N LEU A 10 54.22 6.45 37.60
CA LEU A 10 54.26 6.57 36.15
C LEU A 10 53.02 6.26 35.27
N LEU A 11 52.71 7.30 34.48
CA LEU A 11 52.36 7.27 33.06
C LEU A 11 50.89 7.06 32.68
N ALA A 12 50.07 8.07 32.95
CA ALA A 12 48.95 8.43 32.08
C ALA A 12 48.67 9.92 32.29
N VAL A 13 48.73 10.72 31.22
CA VAL A 13 48.10 12.03 30.99
C VAL A 13 48.98 12.78 29.99
N MET A 14 48.68 12.59 28.71
CA MET A 14 48.66 13.62 27.66
C MET A 14 48.23 12.95 26.35
N LEU A 15 46.96 12.52 26.30
CA LEU A 15 46.19 12.22 25.09
C LEU A 15 44.74 12.00 25.52
N ALA A 16 44.12 13.08 25.98
CA ALA A 16 42.68 13.16 26.16
C ALA A 16 42.25 14.46 25.51
N LEU A 17 41.71 14.32 24.30
CA LEU A 17 40.63 15.10 23.69
C LEU A 17 40.71 14.83 22.18
N TRP A 18 40.19 13.68 21.79
CA TRP A 18 39.50 13.45 20.52
C TRP A 18 38.66 12.21 20.79
N ALA A 19 37.47 12.42 21.34
CA ALA A 19 36.47 11.37 21.33
C ALA A 19 36.03 11.22 19.87
N PRO A 20 36.04 10.01 19.29
CA PRO A 20 35.38 9.81 18.00
C PRO A 20 33.90 10.16 18.17
N ALA A 21 33.35 10.93 17.23
CA ALA A 21 31.94 11.24 17.19
C ALA A 21 31.15 9.92 17.23
N GLN A 22 30.23 9.80 18.18
CA GLN A 22 29.34 8.65 18.26
C GLN A 22 28.36 8.72 17.08
N ALA A 23 28.31 7.67 16.25
CA ALA A 23 27.30 7.54 15.20
C ALA A 23 25.91 7.29 15.83
N GLN A 24 24.90 8.10 15.50
CA GLN A 24 23.51 7.89 15.94
C GLN A 24 22.43 8.54 15.01
N THR A 25 21.16 8.27 15.34
CA THR A 25 19.94 8.13 14.54
C THR A 25 19.30 9.40 13.96
N ALA A 26 18.44 9.23 12.94
CA ALA A 26 17.70 10.25 12.17
C ALA A 26 16.70 11.17 12.93
N SER A 27 16.75 11.24 14.27
CA SER A 27 15.82 12.02 15.10
C SER A 27 16.24 13.47 15.35
N ASP A 28 17.50 13.82 15.08
CA ASP A 28 18.11 15.09 15.51
C ASP A 28 18.08 16.22 14.46
N TYR A 29 17.82 15.87 13.20
CA TYR A 29 17.83 16.82 12.08
C TYR A 29 17.10 16.25 10.86
N ASN A 30 16.61 17.15 10.01
CA ASN A 30 16.28 16.87 8.61
C ASN A 30 17.43 17.37 7.73
N GLN A 31 17.58 16.79 6.55
CA GLN A 31 18.61 17.20 5.60
C GLN A 31 18.12 16.98 4.16
N GLY A 32 18.74 17.66 3.20
CA GLY A 32 18.47 17.42 1.79
C GLY A 32 19.31 18.26 0.84
N VAL A 33 18.95 18.22 -0.44
CA VAL A 33 19.56 19.02 -1.50
C VAL A 33 18.46 19.65 -2.34
N ASP A 34 18.41 20.97 -2.38
CA ASP A 34 17.49 21.71 -3.25
C ASP A 34 18.26 22.13 -4.52
N VAL A 35 17.68 21.94 -5.71
CA VAL A 35 18.34 22.32 -6.98
C VAL A 35 17.59 23.50 -7.60
N ALA A 36 18.35 24.51 -8.01
CA ALA A 36 17.84 25.64 -8.80
C ALA A 36 18.86 25.96 -9.91
N GLY A 37 18.49 25.70 -11.16
CA GLY A 37 19.36 25.83 -12.32
C GLY A 37 20.65 25.00 -12.16
N SER A 38 21.80 25.67 -12.20
CA SER A 38 23.12 25.03 -12.07
C SER A 38 23.66 25.03 -10.63
N THR A 39 22.80 25.18 -9.62
CA THR A 39 23.20 25.20 -8.20
C THR A 39 22.41 24.18 -7.40
N ALA A 40 23.11 23.31 -6.69
CA ALA A 40 22.55 22.40 -5.69
C ALA A 40 22.88 22.92 -4.30
N THR A 41 21.88 23.28 -3.51
CA THR A 41 22.03 23.75 -2.14
C THR A 41 21.83 22.58 -1.18
N ILE A 42 22.93 22.08 -0.60
CA ILE A 42 22.88 21.10 0.48
C ILE A 42 22.42 21.83 1.75
N TRP A 43 21.44 21.26 2.45
CA TRP A 43 20.89 21.85 3.66
C TRP A 43 20.74 20.87 4.82
N PHE A 44 20.83 21.40 6.03
CA PHE A 44 20.67 20.69 7.30
C PHE A 44 19.78 21.51 8.24
N ALA A 45 18.63 20.96 8.64
CA ALA A 45 17.66 21.60 9.53
C ALA A 45 17.63 20.87 10.88
N PRO A 46 18.19 21.42 11.97
CA PRO A 46 18.15 20.76 13.27
C PRO A 46 16.71 20.71 13.82
N THR A 47 16.34 19.60 14.48
CA THR A 47 15.00 19.44 15.09
C THR A 47 14.86 20.15 16.45
N GLY A 48 15.97 20.63 17.02
CA GLY A 48 16.01 21.37 18.29
C GLY A 48 16.94 22.58 18.25
N THR A 49 16.86 23.43 19.28
CA THR A 49 17.61 24.71 19.33
C THR A 49 19.04 24.59 19.86
N THR A 50 19.50 23.38 20.15
CA THR A 50 20.83 23.13 20.75
C THR A 50 21.96 23.05 19.73
N THR A 51 21.63 22.97 18.45
CA THR A 51 22.60 23.03 17.35
C THR A 51 22.87 24.48 17.01
N THR A 52 24.12 24.89 17.16
CA THR A 52 24.57 26.26 16.89
C THR A 52 25.55 26.31 15.72
N TRP A 53 26.04 25.15 15.25
CA TRP A 53 26.81 25.05 14.04
C TRP A 53 26.72 23.67 13.37
N VAL A 54 26.99 23.66 12.05
CA VAL A 54 27.05 22.47 11.20
C VAL A 54 28.18 22.63 10.19
N ASP A 55 29.01 21.61 10.06
CA ASP A 55 29.95 21.41 8.96
C ASP A 55 29.39 20.37 8.00
N VAL A 56 29.46 20.60 6.69
CA VAL A 56 29.15 19.61 5.64
C VAL A 56 30.43 19.08 5.03
N HIS A 57 30.49 17.78 4.83
CA HIS A 57 31.55 17.06 4.13
C HIS A 57 30.95 16.53 2.83
N TYR A 58 31.35 17.02 1.66
CA TYR A 58 30.75 16.57 0.41
C TYR A 58 31.77 16.29 -0.70
N VAL A 59 31.39 15.39 -1.61
CA VAL A 59 32.10 15.03 -2.83
C VAL A 59 31.12 15.16 -4.00
N LEU A 60 31.48 15.97 -4.99
CA LEU A 60 30.75 16.10 -6.25
C LEU A 60 31.42 15.23 -7.33
N ASN A 61 30.64 14.34 -7.96
CA ASN A 61 31.05 13.47 -9.07
C ASN A 61 32.32 12.64 -8.79
N GLY A 62 32.50 12.16 -7.56
CA GLY A 62 33.69 11.40 -7.15
C GLY A 62 34.98 12.22 -7.05
N GLY A 63 34.88 13.56 -7.04
CA GLY A 63 36.00 14.47 -6.89
C GLY A 63 36.60 14.54 -5.47
N VAL A 64 37.35 15.62 -5.20
CA VAL A 64 37.97 15.84 -3.88
C VAL A 64 36.92 16.26 -2.85
N GLN A 65 36.94 15.63 -1.68
CA GLN A 65 36.06 15.99 -0.56
C GLN A 65 36.29 17.44 -0.11
N GLN A 66 35.20 18.19 -0.03
CA GLN A 66 35.13 19.52 0.56
C GLN A 66 34.59 19.42 1.98
N ASN A 67 35.12 20.22 2.91
CA ASN A 67 34.66 20.30 4.29
C ASN A 67 34.36 21.77 4.61
N ILE A 68 33.08 22.12 4.76
CA ILE A 68 32.61 23.51 4.76
C ILE A 68 31.73 23.77 5.98
N ARG A 69 32.02 24.85 6.72
CA ARG A 69 31.10 25.40 7.73
C ARG A 69 29.89 26.00 7.04
N MET A 70 28.72 25.42 7.29
CA MET A 70 27.47 25.85 6.68
C MET A 70 26.97 27.17 7.28
N THR A 71 26.26 27.97 6.47
CA THR A 71 25.67 29.24 6.92
C THR A 71 24.21 29.03 7.33
N TYR A 72 23.80 29.54 8.49
CA TYR A 72 22.41 29.45 8.94
C TYR A 72 21.52 30.44 8.18
N ASN A 73 20.51 29.93 7.47
CA ASN A 73 19.47 30.71 6.84
C ASN A 73 18.24 30.76 7.75
N SER A 74 17.99 31.91 8.37
CA SER A 74 16.90 32.10 9.31
C SER A 74 15.51 32.04 8.67
N ALA A 75 15.38 32.33 7.36
CA ALA A 75 14.10 32.27 6.67
C ALA A 75 13.61 30.82 6.50
N ASN A 76 14.55 29.89 6.30
CA ASN A 76 14.27 28.46 6.10
C ASN A 76 14.55 27.63 7.37
N ALA A 77 14.97 28.27 8.46
CA ALA A 77 15.36 27.64 9.73
C ALA A 77 16.35 26.46 9.56
N ARG A 78 17.34 26.60 8.66
CA ARG A 78 18.30 25.54 8.33
C ARG A 78 19.66 26.10 7.94
N TYR A 79 20.70 25.28 8.10
CA TYR A 79 22.04 25.53 7.59
C TYR A 79 22.11 25.17 6.11
N GLU A 80 22.75 25.99 5.29
CA GLU A 80 22.82 25.82 3.83
C GLU A 80 24.26 25.97 3.32
N THR A 81 24.58 25.25 2.25
CA THR A 81 25.80 25.44 1.44
C THR A 81 25.47 25.18 -0.03
N ALA A 82 25.70 26.19 -0.87
CA ALA A 82 25.51 26.09 -2.31
C ALA A 82 26.70 25.38 -2.97
N VAL A 83 26.40 24.39 -3.81
CA VAL A 83 27.36 23.68 -4.66
C VAL A 83 27.04 24.04 -6.11
N SER A 84 27.99 24.69 -6.77
CA SER A 84 27.86 25.15 -8.15
C SER A 84 29.22 25.10 -8.85
N PRO A 85 29.29 24.74 -10.15
CA PRO A 85 28.17 24.32 -10.99
C PRO A 85 27.77 22.85 -10.77
N VAL A 86 26.48 22.57 -10.91
CA VAL A 86 25.93 21.20 -11.07
C VAL A 86 25.07 21.12 -12.34
N SER A 87 24.87 19.90 -12.84
CA SER A 87 24.02 19.60 -14.01
C SER A 87 23.30 18.26 -13.81
N THR A 88 22.28 17.97 -14.64
CA THR A 88 21.56 16.69 -14.60
C THR A 88 22.52 15.50 -14.65
N GLY A 89 22.35 14.55 -13.73
CA GLY A 89 23.23 13.41 -13.54
C GLY A 89 24.43 13.68 -12.62
N SER A 90 24.64 14.91 -12.15
CA SER A 90 25.68 15.19 -11.15
C SER A 90 25.35 14.49 -9.83
N ASN A 91 26.29 13.72 -9.29
CA ASN A 91 26.14 12.96 -8.05
C ASN A 91 26.87 13.67 -6.91
N LEU A 92 26.14 13.94 -5.83
CA LEU A 92 26.65 14.52 -4.58
C LEU A 92 26.60 13.46 -3.50
N SER A 93 27.76 13.08 -2.97
CA SER A 93 27.87 12.29 -1.73
C SER A 93 28.21 13.22 -0.58
N TYR A 94 27.49 13.21 0.53
CA TYR A 94 27.71 14.15 1.62
C TYR A 94 27.34 13.62 3.01
N SER A 95 27.98 14.15 4.04
CA SER A 95 27.65 13.93 5.45
C SER A 95 27.83 15.24 6.24
N PHE A 96 27.46 15.25 7.51
CA PHE A 96 27.51 16.43 8.37
C PHE A 96 28.22 16.11 9.69
N THR A 97 28.96 17.08 10.22
CA THR A 97 29.34 17.16 11.63
C THR A 97 28.61 18.34 12.26
N TYR A 98 27.87 18.13 13.35
CA TYR A 98 27.08 19.18 14.01
C TYR A 98 27.16 19.07 15.52
N ASN A 99 26.88 20.15 16.24
CA ASN A 99 26.78 20.08 17.70
C ASN A 99 25.35 19.87 18.22
N LYS A 100 25.26 19.30 19.41
CA LYS A 100 24.04 19.28 20.22
C LYS A 100 24.42 19.68 21.64
N GLY A 101 24.32 20.97 21.94
CA GLY A 101 24.98 21.53 23.12
C GLY A 101 26.50 21.57 22.91
N SER A 102 27.26 21.05 23.87
CA SER A 102 28.74 21.05 23.79
C SER A 102 29.34 19.94 22.91
N PRO A 103 28.83 18.70 22.87
CA PRO A 103 29.40 17.65 22.03
C PRO A 103 29.08 17.81 20.54
N ALA A 104 29.97 17.28 19.68
CA ALA A 104 29.79 17.16 18.24
C ALA A 104 29.45 15.72 17.83
N TYR A 105 28.69 15.58 16.76
CA TYR A 105 28.17 14.32 16.24
C TYR A 105 28.28 14.30 14.72
N ASP A 106 28.52 13.11 14.17
CA ASP A 106 28.57 12.88 12.73
C ASP A 106 27.29 12.19 12.25
N SER A 107 26.81 12.58 11.07
CA SER A 107 25.71 11.92 10.38
C SER A 107 26.16 10.65 9.64
N ALA A 108 25.19 9.87 9.17
CA ALA A 108 25.42 8.95 8.05
C ALA A 108 25.85 9.72 6.79
N THR A 109 26.43 9.01 5.82
CA THR A 109 26.67 9.54 4.47
C THR A 109 25.41 9.37 3.62
N TYR A 110 25.04 10.43 2.90
CA TYR A 110 23.91 10.53 1.99
C TYR A 110 24.41 10.71 0.56
N ALA A 111 23.57 10.36 -0.42
CA ALA A 111 23.84 10.60 -1.83
C ALA A 111 22.62 11.26 -2.50
N TYR A 112 22.87 12.18 -3.42
CA TYR A 112 21.85 12.85 -4.23
C TYR A 112 22.31 12.95 -5.68
N THR A 113 21.45 12.58 -6.62
CA THR A 113 21.71 12.79 -8.05
C THR A 113 20.83 13.93 -8.53
N VAL A 114 21.46 14.96 -9.11
CA VAL A 114 20.75 16.12 -9.65
C VAL A 114 19.90 15.66 -10.83
N ASN A 115 18.58 15.74 -10.68
CA ASN A 115 17.63 15.54 -11.76
C ASN A 115 17.37 16.89 -12.45
N GLY A 116 17.14 16.91 -13.77
CA GLY A 116 17.03 18.15 -14.54
C GLY A 116 15.92 19.07 -14.05
N ASP A 117 16.27 20.36 -13.86
CA ASP A 117 15.39 21.37 -13.28
C ASP A 117 14.51 22.05 -14.34
N THR A 118 13.20 22.07 -14.09
CA THR A 118 12.25 23.03 -14.65
C THR A 118 12.25 24.31 -13.80
N GLY A 119 13.27 25.17 -13.92
CA GLY A 119 13.22 26.53 -13.36
C GLY A 119 12.49 27.48 -14.32
N GLY A 120 11.67 28.45 -13.94
CA GLY A 120 11.24 29.00 -12.65
C GLY A 120 10.55 30.35 -12.93
N GLY A 121 9.49 30.70 -12.18
CA GLY A 121 8.72 31.94 -12.38
C GLY A 121 7.57 32.13 -11.38
N THR A 122 7.95 32.57 -10.18
CA THR A 122 7.21 32.97 -8.96
C THR A 122 5.79 33.53 -9.04
N GLY A 123 4.91 33.04 -8.14
CA GLY A 123 3.65 33.70 -7.74
C GLY A 123 2.68 32.84 -6.91
N SER A 124 3.00 32.59 -5.62
CA SER A 124 2.14 32.29 -4.43
C SER A 124 0.65 31.90 -4.62
N GLY A 125 0.07 30.85 -4.02
CA GLY A 125 0.43 29.98 -2.89
C GLY A 125 -0.73 28.98 -2.62
N GLY A 126 -0.60 27.93 -1.81
CA GLY A 126 0.53 27.49 -1.02
C GLY A 126 0.57 25.96 -0.90
N GLY A 127 1.79 25.41 -0.87
CA GLY A 127 2.08 24.03 -0.48
C GLY A 127 2.60 24.04 0.96
N GLY A 128 1.85 23.42 1.87
CA GLY A 128 2.09 23.44 3.31
C GLY A 128 3.46 22.90 3.71
N GLY A 129 4.09 23.59 4.66
CA GLY A 129 5.37 23.20 5.22
C GLY A 129 5.31 21.86 5.97
N GLY A 130 6.46 21.16 5.96
CA GLY A 130 6.80 20.16 6.97
C GLY A 130 7.07 20.83 8.31
N GLY A 131 6.05 21.48 8.86
CA GLY A 131 5.99 21.73 10.29
C GLY A 131 5.67 20.43 11.02
N SER A 132 5.86 20.45 12.33
CA SER A 132 5.10 19.66 13.31
C SER A 132 3.59 19.97 13.25
N GLY A 133 3.02 20.01 12.04
CA GLY A 133 1.68 20.45 11.73
C GLY A 133 0.70 19.28 11.74
N SER A 134 -0.54 19.58 12.12
CA SER A 134 -1.65 18.67 11.87
C SER A 134 -1.89 18.57 10.36
N TRP A 135 -2.18 17.37 9.88
CA TRP A 135 -2.73 17.18 8.54
C TRP A 135 -3.98 18.05 8.37
N ASN A 136 -4.08 18.74 7.23
CA ASN A 136 -5.15 19.70 6.94
C ASN A 136 -6.44 19.03 6.44
N GLY A 137 -6.47 17.69 6.38
CA GLY A 137 -7.61 16.92 5.90
C GLY A 137 -7.66 16.73 4.38
N GLN A 138 -6.69 17.25 3.63
CA GLN A 138 -6.65 17.16 2.18
C GLN A 138 -5.54 16.20 1.73
N THR A 139 -5.80 15.43 0.68
CA THR A 139 -4.81 14.53 0.06
C THR A 139 -4.79 14.72 -1.45
N THR A 140 -3.60 14.84 -2.02
CA THR A 140 -3.42 14.99 -3.47
C THR A 140 -3.18 13.64 -4.11
N PHE A 141 -3.98 13.31 -5.12
CA PHE A 141 -3.80 12.13 -5.95
C PHE A 141 -3.07 12.52 -7.23
N HIS A 142 -2.04 11.78 -7.60
CA HIS A 142 -1.27 11.93 -8.83
C HIS A 142 -1.38 10.65 -9.66
N ILE A 143 -1.72 10.79 -10.94
CA ILE A 143 -1.86 9.66 -11.86
C ILE A 143 -0.74 9.73 -12.88
N VAL A 144 0.14 8.73 -12.86
CA VAL A 144 1.33 8.69 -13.71
C VAL A 144 1.17 7.62 -14.77
N ASN A 145 1.35 8.02 -16.03
CA ASN A 145 1.38 7.11 -17.16
C ASN A 145 2.79 6.53 -17.36
N GLN A 146 2.98 5.26 -17.02
CA GLN A 146 4.20 4.49 -17.30
C GLN A 146 3.90 3.32 -18.24
N THR A 147 2.94 3.49 -19.15
CA THR A 147 2.63 2.50 -20.20
C THR A 147 3.68 2.48 -21.33
N ASN A 148 4.78 3.24 -21.17
CA ASN A 148 5.94 3.29 -22.07
C ASN A 148 5.58 3.55 -23.54
N GLY A 149 4.64 4.47 -23.76
CA GLY A 149 4.19 4.88 -25.09
C GLY A 149 3.11 3.99 -25.71
N HIS A 150 2.64 2.95 -25.00
CA HIS A 150 1.53 2.13 -25.47
C HIS A 150 0.20 2.89 -25.47
N TRP A 151 -0.03 3.74 -24.45
CA TRP A 151 -1.17 4.63 -24.36
C TRP A 151 -0.70 6.07 -24.16
N ALA A 152 -1.22 7.01 -24.94
CA ALA A 152 -1.03 8.44 -24.67
C ALA A 152 -1.84 8.87 -23.42
N ASP A 153 -1.46 9.95 -22.76
CA ASP A 153 -2.18 10.49 -21.58
C ASP A 153 -3.66 10.82 -21.87
N SER A 154 -3.99 11.13 -23.12
CA SER A 154 -5.38 11.34 -23.59
C SER A 154 -6.19 10.04 -23.75
N GLN A 155 -5.56 8.89 -23.55
CA GLN A 155 -6.15 7.55 -23.64
C GLN A 155 -6.08 6.78 -22.32
N VAL A 156 -5.57 7.39 -21.26
CA VAL A 156 -5.56 6.84 -19.91
C VAL A 156 -6.59 7.60 -19.09
N TYR A 157 -7.64 6.91 -18.67
CA TYR A 157 -8.80 7.43 -18.00
C TYR A 157 -8.79 7.06 -16.52
N TRP A 158 -9.27 7.96 -15.66
CA TRP A 158 -9.42 7.68 -14.24
C TRP A 158 -10.60 8.43 -13.61
N ALA A 159 -11.14 7.89 -12.51
CA ALA A 159 -12.19 8.51 -11.72
C ALA A 159 -12.07 8.10 -10.25
N ILE A 160 -12.48 8.97 -9.31
CA ILE A 160 -12.63 8.60 -7.90
C ILE A 160 -14.12 8.62 -7.55
N ILE A 161 -14.61 7.50 -7.01
CA ILE A 161 -16.00 7.29 -6.60
C ILE A 161 -15.99 6.76 -5.18
N GLY A 162 -16.83 7.31 -4.29
CA GLY A 162 -16.94 6.83 -2.92
C GLY A 162 -18.21 7.33 -2.25
N LYS A 163 -18.16 7.54 -0.94
CA LYS A 163 -19.25 8.08 -0.14
C LYS A 163 -18.82 9.32 0.63
N SER A 164 -19.71 10.29 0.71
CA SER A 164 -19.54 11.44 1.59
C SER A 164 -19.64 11.01 3.06
N TRP A 165 -18.68 11.45 3.89
CA TRP A 165 -18.77 11.29 5.34
C TRP A 165 -19.94 12.08 5.95
N SER A 166 -20.32 13.22 5.37
CA SER A 166 -21.34 14.10 5.94
C SER A 166 -22.76 13.66 5.62
N THR A 167 -22.99 13.07 4.44
CA THR A 167 -24.35 12.70 3.97
C THR A 167 -24.55 11.20 3.80
N GLY A 168 -23.48 10.40 3.75
CA GLY A 168 -23.55 8.96 3.44
C GLY A 168 -23.89 8.65 1.97
N GLN A 169 -24.14 9.66 1.14
CA GLN A 169 -24.47 9.49 -0.28
C GLN A 169 -23.25 9.08 -1.09
N PHE A 170 -23.47 8.32 -2.17
CA PHE A 170 -22.43 8.09 -3.17
C PHE A 170 -22.09 9.39 -3.90
N VAL A 171 -20.79 9.62 -4.07
CA VAL A 171 -20.22 10.82 -4.68
C VAL A 171 -19.13 10.44 -5.69
N TYR A 172 -18.94 11.26 -6.71
CA TYR A 172 -17.74 11.25 -7.54
C TYR A 172 -16.91 12.52 -7.27
N VAL A 173 -15.61 12.46 -7.55
CA VAL A 173 -14.70 13.62 -7.46
C VAL A 173 -14.73 14.36 -8.80
N ASP A 174 -15.05 15.65 -8.78
CA ASP A 174 -14.95 16.50 -9.98
C ASP A 174 -13.53 17.04 -10.23
N ALA A 175 -13.34 17.72 -11.37
CA ALA A 175 -12.03 18.26 -11.76
C ALA A 175 -11.46 19.34 -10.82
N SER A 176 -12.26 19.86 -9.88
CA SER A 176 -11.83 20.82 -8.86
C SER A 176 -11.61 20.15 -7.49
N GLY A 177 -11.73 18.83 -7.41
CA GLY A 177 -11.55 18.06 -6.17
C GLY A 177 -12.78 18.05 -5.26
N ASN A 178 -13.94 18.53 -5.72
CA ASN A 178 -15.16 18.51 -4.91
C ASN A 178 -15.86 17.15 -4.99
N LEU A 179 -16.50 16.76 -3.88
CA LEU A 179 -17.35 15.57 -3.82
C LEU A 179 -18.76 15.90 -4.32
N GLN A 180 -19.10 15.45 -5.52
CA GLN A 180 -20.40 15.69 -6.13
C GLN A 180 -21.34 14.48 -5.92
N PRO A 181 -22.54 14.67 -5.35
CA PRO A 181 -23.52 13.59 -5.22
C PRO A 181 -23.89 13.00 -6.58
N MET A 182 -23.90 11.67 -6.66
CA MET A 182 -24.34 10.97 -7.85
C MET A 182 -25.85 11.11 -8.07
N SER A 183 -26.27 11.15 -9.33
CA SER A 183 -27.66 11.24 -9.73
C SER A 183 -27.97 10.29 -10.89
N THR A 184 -29.19 9.76 -10.93
CA THR A 184 -29.65 9.00 -12.11
C THR A 184 -29.69 9.85 -13.37
N ALA A 185 -29.75 11.18 -13.23
CA ALA A 185 -29.63 12.14 -14.33
C ALA A 185 -28.24 12.18 -14.97
N ASP A 186 -27.22 11.65 -14.29
CA ASP A 186 -25.85 11.56 -14.83
C ASP A 186 -25.76 10.47 -15.92
N ASN A 187 -26.70 9.53 -15.93
CA ASN A 187 -26.76 8.49 -16.95
C ASN A 187 -27.15 9.09 -18.32
N GLY A 188 -26.44 8.68 -19.37
CA GLY A 188 -26.65 9.13 -20.75
C GLY A 188 -25.52 10.00 -21.29
N ALA A 189 -24.57 10.39 -20.44
CA ALA A 189 -23.34 11.07 -20.86
C ALA A 189 -22.44 10.17 -21.72
N LEU A 190 -22.41 8.87 -21.44
CA LEU A 190 -21.89 7.83 -22.34
C LEU A 190 -23.03 6.91 -22.78
N VAL A 191 -22.91 6.32 -23.97
CA VAL A 191 -23.87 5.35 -24.49
C VAL A 191 -23.13 4.15 -25.08
N LYS A 192 -23.48 2.94 -24.62
CA LYS A 192 -23.00 1.67 -25.21
C LYS A 192 -24.16 0.71 -25.35
N ASN A 193 -24.29 0.07 -26.52
CA ASN A 193 -25.37 -0.85 -26.84
C ASN A 193 -26.77 -0.27 -26.57
N GLY A 194 -26.96 1.03 -26.81
CA GLY A 194 -28.24 1.72 -26.58
C GLY A 194 -28.57 2.02 -25.11
N VAL A 195 -27.67 1.71 -24.17
CA VAL A 195 -27.83 2.00 -22.74
C VAL A 195 -26.99 3.21 -22.35
N GLY A 196 -27.58 4.11 -21.57
CA GLY A 196 -26.91 5.31 -21.04
C GLY A 196 -26.16 5.04 -19.73
N TYR A 197 -24.96 5.62 -19.63
CA TYR A 197 -24.03 5.53 -18.50
C TYR A 197 -23.53 6.92 -18.12
N THR A 198 -22.91 7.04 -16.96
CA THR A 198 -22.28 8.29 -16.51
C THR A 198 -20.97 8.55 -17.25
N ASN A 199 -20.43 9.76 -17.11
CA ASN A 199 -19.08 10.10 -17.57
C ASN A 199 -18.31 10.84 -16.48
N TYR A 200 -17.94 10.12 -15.42
CA TYR A 200 -17.16 10.68 -14.31
C TYR A 200 -15.64 10.63 -14.55
N PHE A 201 -15.20 10.07 -15.68
CA PHE A 201 -13.78 9.86 -15.96
C PHE A 201 -13.11 11.10 -16.53
N HIS A 202 -11.87 11.32 -16.12
CA HIS A 202 -10.93 12.28 -16.68
C HIS A 202 -9.80 11.53 -17.38
N THR A 203 -9.21 12.12 -18.41
CA THR A 203 -7.93 11.63 -18.94
C THR A 203 -6.76 12.28 -18.20
N ILE A 204 -5.58 11.63 -18.16
CA ILE A 204 -4.37 12.25 -17.60
C ILE A 204 -4.04 13.56 -18.32
N ALA A 205 -4.28 13.64 -19.63
CA ALA A 205 -4.08 14.87 -20.41
C ALA A 205 -5.01 16.02 -20.00
N GLN A 206 -6.20 15.73 -19.45
CA GLN A 206 -7.10 16.73 -18.89
C GLN A 206 -6.71 17.10 -17.46
N MET A 207 -6.36 16.09 -16.66
CA MET A 207 -6.07 16.23 -15.24
C MET A 207 -5.18 15.07 -14.78
N GLY A 208 -3.91 15.37 -14.52
CA GLY A 208 -2.94 14.40 -13.99
C GLY A 208 -2.95 14.31 -12.45
N SER A 209 -3.56 15.28 -11.76
CA SER A 209 -3.68 15.27 -10.30
C SER A 209 -4.92 15.99 -9.79
N VAL A 210 -5.36 15.62 -8.58
CA VAL A 210 -6.48 16.27 -7.88
C VAL A 210 -6.27 16.24 -6.38
N THR A 211 -6.57 17.33 -5.68
CA THR A 211 -6.58 17.36 -4.21
C THR A 211 -8.01 17.20 -3.69
N ILE A 212 -8.26 16.22 -2.85
CA ILE A 212 -9.61 15.89 -2.36
C ILE A 212 -9.71 15.95 -0.84
N PRO A 213 -10.92 16.23 -0.30
CA PRO A 213 -11.22 16.08 1.11
C PRO A 213 -11.44 14.61 1.50
N PRO A 214 -11.68 14.32 2.79
CA PRO A 214 -11.96 12.97 3.25
C PRO A 214 -13.16 12.34 2.54
N ILE A 215 -13.03 11.08 2.15
CA ILE A 215 -14.02 10.30 1.41
C ILE A 215 -14.04 8.87 1.96
N ASN A 216 -15.22 8.27 2.10
CA ASN A 216 -15.38 6.93 2.65
C ASN A 216 -15.62 5.89 1.55
N SER A 217 -15.25 4.63 1.78
CA SER A 217 -15.54 3.47 0.92
C SER A 217 -15.34 3.76 -0.57
N ALA A 218 -14.18 4.32 -0.91
CA ALA A 218 -13.90 4.85 -2.23
C ALA A 218 -13.07 3.88 -3.07
N ARG A 219 -13.25 3.99 -4.38
CA ARG A 219 -12.39 3.40 -5.39
C ARG A 219 -11.83 4.51 -6.27
N ILE A 220 -10.55 4.37 -6.61
CA ILE A 220 -9.97 5.05 -7.76
C ILE A 220 -9.91 4.07 -8.91
N LEU A 221 -10.70 4.34 -9.94
CA LEU A 221 -10.87 3.51 -11.12
C LEU A 221 -9.92 3.98 -12.21
N PHE A 222 -9.26 3.05 -12.89
CA PHE A 222 -8.38 3.32 -14.02
C PHE A 222 -8.84 2.52 -15.23
N SER A 223 -8.76 3.09 -16.42
CA SER A 223 -8.93 2.36 -17.67
C SER A 223 -8.12 2.95 -18.80
N VAL A 224 -7.81 2.15 -19.82
CA VAL A 224 -7.04 2.59 -20.99
C VAL A 224 -7.76 2.30 -22.29
N GLY A 225 -7.58 3.17 -23.28
CA GLY A 225 -8.25 3.12 -24.58
C GLY A 225 -9.72 3.58 -24.58
N SER A 226 -10.44 3.37 -23.47
CA SER A 226 -11.82 3.81 -23.23
C SER A 226 -12.01 4.12 -21.74
N PRO A 227 -12.91 5.06 -21.36
CA PRO A 227 -13.42 5.12 -19.99
C PRO A 227 -14.22 3.84 -19.66
N MET A 228 -14.44 3.58 -18.38
CA MET A 228 -15.41 2.57 -17.94
C MET A 228 -16.85 3.10 -18.05
N TYR A 229 -17.79 2.18 -18.19
CA TYR A 229 -19.23 2.43 -18.23
C TYR A 229 -19.83 2.16 -16.85
N ILE A 230 -19.95 3.23 -16.06
CA ILE A 230 -20.53 3.21 -14.72
C ILE A 230 -21.99 3.65 -14.80
N ARG A 231 -22.89 2.95 -14.11
CA ARG A 231 -24.31 3.29 -14.10
C ARG A 231 -24.78 3.68 -12.71
N VAL A 232 -25.41 4.83 -12.57
CA VAL A 232 -26.11 5.17 -11.33
C VAL A 232 -27.43 4.44 -11.29
N VAL A 233 -27.69 3.76 -10.18
CA VAL A 233 -28.87 2.92 -9.93
C VAL A 233 -29.59 3.37 -8.67
N VAL A 234 -30.82 2.90 -8.49
CA VAL A 234 -31.62 3.11 -7.29
C VAL A 234 -31.85 1.76 -6.63
N ASP A 235 -31.52 1.62 -5.36
CA ASP A 235 -31.74 0.38 -4.60
C ASP A 235 -33.24 0.18 -4.27
N GLY A 236 -33.58 -0.97 -3.68
CA GLY A 236 -34.97 -1.29 -3.31
C GLY A 236 -35.59 -0.35 -2.27
N ASN A 237 -34.78 0.47 -1.58
CA ASN A 237 -35.19 1.45 -0.59
C ASN A 237 -35.25 2.88 -1.16
N GLY A 238 -34.96 3.06 -2.45
CA GLY A 238 -34.95 4.38 -3.10
C GLY A 238 -33.63 5.14 -2.96
N ASN A 239 -32.58 4.55 -2.40
CA ASN A 239 -31.30 5.21 -2.27
C ASN A 239 -30.49 5.11 -3.56
N ILE A 240 -29.74 6.17 -3.85
CA ILE A 240 -28.79 6.18 -4.96
C ILE A 240 -27.61 5.25 -4.66
N GLY A 241 -27.23 4.45 -5.65
CA GLY A 241 -26.00 3.67 -5.70
C GLY A 241 -25.39 3.72 -7.11
N TYR A 242 -24.31 2.98 -7.32
CA TYR A 242 -23.76 2.77 -8.65
C TYR A 242 -23.47 1.28 -8.90
N ALA A 243 -23.59 0.88 -10.15
CA ALA A 243 -23.12 -0.40 -10.66
C ALA A 243 -21.78 -0.17 -11.38
N GLY A 244 -20.73 -0.78 -10.84
CA GLY A 244 -19.43 -0.90 -11.51
C GLY A 244 -19.43 -2.04 -12.54
N ALA A 245 -18.25 -2.48 -12.95
CA ALA A 245 -18.11 -3.63 -13.85
C ALA A 245 -18.51 -4.93 -13.14
N ASN A 246 -19.41 -5.71 -13.74
CA ASN A 246 -19.63 -7.11 -13.37
C ASN A 246 -18.90 -8.00 -14.37
N ILE A 247 -17.67 -8.41 -14.02
CA ILE A 247 -16.82 -9.23 -14.89
C ILE A 247 -17.35 -10.66 -15.10
N GLU A 248 -18.32 -11.11 -14.31
CA GLU A 248 -18.95 -12.44 -14.47
C GLU A 248 -20.12 -12.40 -15.46
N ASN A 249 -20.63 -11.21 -15.79
CA ASN A 249 -21.67 -11.05 -16.80
C ASN A 249 -21.01 -10.86 -18.19
N PRO A 250 -21.13 -11.82 -19.12
CA PRO A 250 -20.51 -11.73 -20.44
C PRO A 250 -21.09 -10.60 -21.32
N THR A 251 -22.19 -9.99 -20.91
CA THR A 251 -22.82 -8.84 -21.59
C THR A 251 -22.58 -7.51 -20.87
N ASP A 252 -21.76 -7.50 -19.81
CA ASP A 252 -21.38 -6.27 -19.12
C ASP A 252 -20.70 -5.28 -20.09
N PRO A 253 -21.05 -3.98 -20.07
CA PRO A 253 -20.46 -2.99 -20.97
C PRO A 253 -18.95 -2.80 -20.79
N ASN A 254 -18.36 -3.29 -19.70
CA ASN A 254 -16.94 -3.21 -19.40
C ASN A 254 -16.17 -4.50 -19.70
N ILE A 255 -16.83 -5.56 -20.21
CA ILE A 255 -16.19 -6.86 -20.44
C ILE A 255 -14.96 -6.75 -21.38
N ASP A 256 -15.00 -5.80 -22.30
CA ASP A 256 -14.00 -5.47 -23.33
C ASP A 256 -13.21 -4.18 -23.04
N VAL A 257 -13.22 -3.70 -21.78
CA VAL A 257 -12.44 -2.54 -21.33
C VAL A 257 -11.23 -3.03 -20.53
N TYR A 258 -10.04 -2.52 -20.83
CA TYR A 258 -8.89 -2.67 -19.96
C TYR A 258 -9.06 -1.74 -18.77
N PHE A 259 -9.31 -2.28 -17.58
CA PHE A 259 -9.47 -1.49 -16.37
C PHE A 259 -8.86 -2.19 -15.16
N ASP A 260 -8.53 -1.39 -14.16
CA ASP A 260 -8.07 -1.83 -12.84
C ASP A 260 -8.44 -0.76 -11.81
N PHE A 261 -8.26 -1.01 -10.52
CA PHE A 261 -8.62 -0.04 -9.50
C PHE A 261 -7.80 -0.15 -8.22
N GLY A 262 -7.70 0.98 -7.51
CA GLY A 262 -7.29 1.04 -6.12
C GLY A 262 -8.49 1.23 -5.21
N GLU A 263 -8.40 0.74 -3.98
CA GLU A 263 -9.41 0.92 -2.94
C GLU A 263 -8.88 1.85 -1.88
N MET A 264 -9.75 2.70 -1.32
CA MET A 264 -9.32 3.63 -0.28
C MET A 264 -10.45 4.09 0.64
N ALA A 265 -10.06 4.57 1.81
CA ALA A 265 -10.85 5.47 2.63
C ALA A 265 -9.93 6.54 3.20
N ILE A 266 -10.33 7.81 3.07
CA ILE A 266 -9.69 8.94 3.75
C ILE A 266 -10.60 9.33 4.89
N LEU A 267 -10.16 9.07 6.12
CA LEU A 267 -10.89 9.37 7.35
C LEU A 267 -10.62 10.83 7.75
N PRO A 268 -11.65 11.59 8.20
CA PRO A 268 -11.48 13.00 8.53
C PRO A 268 -10.50 13.25 9.68
N PRO A 269 -9.82 14.42 9.70
CA PRO A 269 -9.12 14.89 10.89
C PRO A 269 -10.04 14.85 12.12
N GLY A 270 -9.51 14.41 13.26
CA GLY A 270 -10.25 14.28 14.52
C GLY A 270 -11.09 13.01 14.65
N SER A 271 -11.15 12.14 13.64
CA SER A 271 -11.62 10.77 13.82
C SER A 271 -10.67 9.96 14.70
N GLY A 272 -11.12 8.82 15.24
CA GLY A 272 -10.30 7.96 16.10
C GLY A 272 -9.08 7.34 15.41
N ASN A 273 -9.07 7.34 14.07
CA ASN A 273 -7.96 6.89 13.24
C ASN A 273 -7.92 7.70 11.93
N PRO A 274 -7.49 8.98 11.98
CA PRO A 274 -7.54 9.86 10.82
C PRO A 274 -6.55 9.41 9.74
N GLY A 275 -6.66 9.99 8.55
CA GLY A 275 -5.71 9.76 7.46
C GLY A 275 -6.25 8.80 6.41
N ILE A 276 -5.37 8.07 5.72
CA ILE A 276 -5.76 7.22 4.58
C ILE A 276 -5.53 5.74 4.88
N PHE A 277 -6.42 4.90 4.39
CA PHE A 277 -6.18 3.50 4.05
C PHE A 277 -6.27 3.38 2.55
N VAL A 278 -5.26 2.83 1.89
CA VAL A 278 -5.25 2.69 0.43
C VAL A 278 -4.45 1.46 -0.01
N ASN A 279 -4.93 0.78 -1.04
CA ASN A 279 -4.30 -0.42 -1.58
C ASN A 279 -4.55 -0.56 -3.10
N THR A 280 -3.65 -1.27 -3.79
CA THR A 280 -3.99 -1.97 -5.03
C THR A 280 -4.71 -3.27 -4.70
N THR A 281 -5.40 -3.88 -5.65
CA THR A 281 -6.11 -5.14 -5.39
C THR A 281 -6.11 -6.09 -6.59
N ARG A 282 -5.94 -7.38 -6.32
CA ARG A 282 -6.12 -8.49 -7.26
C ARG A 282 -7.19 -9.46 -6.75
N VAL A 283 -8.03 -9.04 -5.81
CA VAL A 283 -9.09 -9.90 -5.24
C VAL A 283 -10.06 -10.38 -6.31
N ASP A 284 -10.39 -9.51 -7.27
CA ASP A 284 -11.32 -9.83 -8.36
C ASP A 284 -10.60 -10.20 -9.66
N GLN A 285 -9.56 -9.43 -10.02
CA GLN A 285 -8.87 -9.52 -11.30
C GLN A 285 -7.54 -8.78 -11.32
N PHE A 286 -6.72 -9.10 -12.32
CA PHE A 286 -5.61 -8.26 -12.80
C PHE A 286 -5.94 -7.70 -14.17
N GLY A 287 -5.94 -6.37 -14.30
CA GLY A 287 -6.18 -5.66 -15.55
C GLY A 287 -4.86 -5.27 -16.20
N PHE A 288 -4.05 -4.49 -15.48
CA PHE A 288 -2.69 -4.08 -15.86
C PHE A 288 -1.89 -3.72 -14.60
N PRO A 289 -0.54 -3.67 -14.67
CA PRO A 289 0.31 -3.38 -13.51
C PRO A 289 -0.01 -2.02 -12.87
N LEU A 290 -0.16 -2.00 -11.55
CA LEU A 290 -0.38 -0.80 -10.76
C LEU A 290 0.66 -0.70 -9.64
N LYS A 291 1.35 0.44 -9.59
CA LYS A 291 2.25 0.80 -8.49
C LYS A 291 1.64 1.95 -7.68
N LEU A 292 1.56 1.77 -6.38
CA LEU A 292 1.00 2.73 -5.43
C LEU A 292 2.12 3.27 -4.55
N HIS A 293 2.27 4.60 -4.51
CA HIS A 293 3.21 5.30 -3.65
C HIS A 293 2.43 6.31 -2.78
N VAL A 294 2.65 6.28 -1.47
CA VAL A 294 1.95 7.15 -0.51
C VAL A 294 2.97 7.92 0.32
N GLN A 295 2.79 9.23 0.35
CA GLN A 295 3.56 10.14 1.17
C GLN A 295 2.68 10.82 2.21
N GLY A 296 3.26 11.13 3.36
CA GLY A 296 2.57 11.82 4.44
C GLY A 296 3.51 12.64 5.30
N LEU A 297 2.92 13.39 6.23
CA LEU A 297 3.68 14.16 7.21
C LEU A 297 4.58 13.25 8.06
N ASN A 298 5.58 13.84 8.70
CA ASN A 298 6.56 13.15 9.55
C ASN A 298 7.39 12.09 8.80
N GLY A 299 7.58 12.26 7.50
CA GLY A 299 8.46 11.41 6.69
C GLY A 299 7.86 10.05 6.31
N TYR A 300 6.53 9.89 6.38
CA TYR A 300 5.90 8.70 5.84
C TYR A 300 6.08 8.67 4.32
N ASP A 301 6.68 7.60 3.80
CA ASP A 301 6.92 7.40 2.38
C ASP A 301 7.00 5.89 2.11
N GLN A 302 6.00 5.31 1.46
CA GLN A 302 5.88 3.87 1.24
C GLN A 302 5.38 3.57 -0.18
N THR A 303 5.93 2.53 -0.81
CA THR A 303 5.53 2.06 -2.15
C THR A 303 5.18 0.58 -2.15
N VAL A 304 4.12 0.20 -2.84
CA VAL A 304 3.61 -1.18 -2.98
C VAL A 304 3.03 -1.40 -4.39
N GLY A 305 2.62 -2.64 -4.68
CA GLY A 305 2.08 -3.05 -5.98
C GLY A 305 3.17 -3.64 -6.90
N GLU A 306 2.86 -3.77 -8.19
CA GLU A 306 3.82 -4.30 -9.15
C GLU A 306 4.97 -3.30 -9.38
N PRO A 307 6.25 -3.75 -9.46
CA PRO A 307 7.42 -2.85 -9.58
C PRO A 307 7.53 -2.13 -10.93
N LEU A 308 6.73 -2.54 -11.92
CA LEU A 308 6.73 -2.05 -13.30
C LEU A 308 8.02 -2.36 -14.07
N THR A 309 8.78 -3.36 -13.61
CA THR A 309 9.92 -3.94 -14.33
C THR A 309 9.51 -5.03 -15.32
N GLU A 310 8.30 -5.57 -15.15
CA GLU A 310 7.69 -6.59 -16.00
C GLU A 310 6.55 -5.97 -16.78
N SER A 311 6.44 -6.31 -18.06
CA SER A 311 5.31 -5.86 -18.87
C SER A 311 4.05 -6.67 -18.53
N ARG A 312 2.88 -6.12 -18.84
CA ARG A 312 1.60 -6.82 -18.76
C ARG A 312 1.62 -8.10 -19.57
N SER A 313 2.18 -8.07 -20.78
CA SER A 313 2.29 -9.28 -21.61
C SER A 313 3.18 -10.35 -20.98
N GLN A 314 4.27 -9.94 -20.30
CA GLN A 314 5.14 -10.84 -19.58
C GLN A 314 4.39 -11.49 -18.41
N LEU A 315 3.67 -10.71 -17.62
CA LEU A 315 2.86 -11.23 -16.50
C LEU A 315 1.77 -12.21 -16.96
N PHE A 316 1.09 -11.94 -18.08
CA PHE A 316 0.14 -12.91 -18.66
C PHE A 316 0.82 -14.23 -19.08
N SER A 317 2.01 -14.13 -19.69
CA SER A 317 2.79 -15.30 -20.11
C SER A 317 3.29 -16.11 -18.91
N ASP A 318 3.83 -15.43 -17.90
CA ASP A 318 4.35 -16.06 -16.68
C ASP A 318 3.21 -16.70 -15.90
N PHE A 319 2.05 -16.06 -15.80
CA PHE A 319 0.89 -16.66 -15.17
C PHE A 319 0.47 -17.97 -15.85
N GLN A 320 0.41 -17.99 -17.18
CA GLN A 320 0.01 -19.18 -17.92
C GLN A 320 1.04 -20.32 -17.85
N SER A 321 2.33 -20.00 -17.69
CA SER A 321 3.42 -20.97 -17.76
C SER A 321 3.93 -21.47 -16.40
N SER A 322 3.78 -20.66 -15.34
CA SER A 322 4.33 -20.96 -14.01
C SER A 322 3.31 -21.59 -13.05
N LEU A 323 2.00 -21.37 -13.25
CA LEU A 323 0.97 -21.90 -12.36
C LEU A 323 0.53 -23.31 -12.75
N PRO A 324 -0.04 -24.09 -11.79
CA PRO A 324 -0.71 -25.35 -12.10
C PRO A 324 -1.79 -25.17 -13.17
N SER A 325 -1.97 -26.19 -14.01
CA SER A 325 -2.87 -26.16 -15.18
C SER A 325 -4.32 -25.74 -14.88
N ALA A 326 -4.82 -26.01 -13.66
CA ALA A 326 -6.13 -25.57 -13.21
C ALA A 326 -6.32 -24.04 -13.32
N PHE A 327 -5.26 -23.26 -13.13
CA PHE A 327 -5.29 -21.79 -13.14
C PHE A 327 -5.15 -21.20 -14.56
N ALA A 328 -4.65 -21.95 -15.55
CA ALA A 328 -4.34 -21.40 -16.88
C ALA A 328 -5.55 -20.72 -17.56
N SER A 329 -6.75 -21.28 -17.37
CA SER A 329 -8.01 -20.73 -17.90
C SER A 329 -8.34 -19.31 -17.41
N LEU A 330 -7.82 -18.90 -16.24
CA LEU A 330 -8.08 -17.60 -15.65
C LEU A 330 -7.46 -16.45 -16.45
N ALA A 331 -6.34 -16.70 -17.13
CA ALA A 331 -5.67 -15.74 -18.02
C ALA A 331 -6.12 -15.86 -19.49
N GLN A 332 -7.04 -16.77 -19.81
CA GLN A 332 -7.49 -17.05 -21.18
C GLN A 332 -8.94 -16.64 -21.41
N SER A 333 -9.82 -16.91 -20.43
CA SER A 333 -11.27 -16.74 -20.57
C SER A 333 -11.73 -15.33 -20.91
N GLN A 334 -11.02 -14.31 -20.42
CA GLN A 334 -11.28 -12.90 -20.72
C GLN A 334 -10.05 -12.19 -21.28
N ALA A 335 -9.15 -12.94 -21.91
CA ALA A 335 -8.07 -12.35 -22.67
C ALA A 335 -8.65 -11.55 -23.88
N PRO A 336 -8.01 -10.44 -24.27
CA PRO A 336 -6.78 -9.89 -23.70
C PRO A 336 -6.99 -9.03 -22.44
N TYR A 337 -8.22 -8.83 -21.96
CA TYR A 337 -8.59 -7.75 -21.04
C TYR A 337 -8.12 -7.94 -19.59
N ARG A 338 -8.15 -9.16 -19.06
CA ARG A 338 -7.79 -9.43 -17.66
C ARG A 338 -7.41 -10.88 -17.36
N ILE A 339 -6.76 -11.09 -16.23
CA ILE A 339 -6.64 -12.38 -15.55
C ILE A 339 -7.63 -12.39 -14.39
N LEU A 340 -8.53 -13.37 -14.35
CA LEU A 340 -9.57 -13.48 -13.32
C LEU A 340 -9.01 -14.07 -12.03
N ALA A 341 -9.49 -13.59 -10.87
CA ALA A 341 -9.30 -14.34 -9.64
C ALA A 341 -10.10 -15.66 -9.68
N PRO A 342 -9.67 -16.71 -8.95
CA PRO A 342 -10.11 -18.08 -9.19
C PRO A 342 -11.63 -18.29 -9.17
N ALA A 343 -12.30 -17.74 -8.15
CA ALA A 343 -13.73 -17.92 -7.95
C ALA A 343 -14.63 -17.17 -8.96
N HIS A 344 -14.09 -16.13 -9.60
CA HIS A 344 -14.75 -15.44 -10.73
C HIS A 344 -14.54 -16.16 -12.07
N GLY A 345 -13.66 -17.17 -12.10
CA GLY A 345 -13.40 -18.02 -13.24
C GLY A 345 -13.79 -19.46 -12.97
N SER A 346 -12.88 -20.39 -13.28
CA SER A 346 -13.17 -21.83 -13.28
C SER A 346 -13.29 -22.47 -11.90
N PHE A 347 -13.07 -21.74 -10.79
CA PHE A 347 -13.16 -22.26 -9.43
C PHE A 347 -14.45 -21.85 -8.71
N GLY A 348 -15.29 -21.03 -9.35
CA GLY A 348 -16.61 -20.68 -8.82
C GLY A 348 -17.52 -21.91 -8.69
N SER A 349 -18.61 -21.78 -7.93
CA SER A 349 -19.58 -22.86 -7.74
C SER A 349 -20.11 -23.39 -9.09
N GLY A 350 -20.12 -24.72 -9.25
CA GLY A 350 -20.55 -25.38 -10.49
C GLY A 350 -19.56 -25.35 -11.65
N GLN A 351 -18.38 -24.73 -11.48
CA GLN A 351 -17.32 -24.67 -12.50
C GLN A 351 -16.35 -25.87 -12.40
N PRO A 352 -15.51 -26.13 -13.43
CA PRO A 352 -14.66 -27.31 -13.47
C PRO A 352 -13.73 -27.52 -12.27
N ASN A 353 -13.27 -26.44 -11.64
CA ASN A 353 -12.37 -26.45 -10.48
C ASN A 353 -13.08 -26.11 -9.16
N ALA A 354 -14.42 -26.21 -9.10
CA ALA A 354 -15.22 -25.85 -7.92
C ALA A 354 -14.89 -26.62 -6.63
N ASN A 355 -14.18 -27.75 -6.73
CA ASN A 355 -13.76 -28.57 -5.59
C ASN A 355 -12.23 -28.60 -5.39
N TYR A 356 -11.49 -27.68 -6.00
CA TYR A 356 -10.03 -27.72 -6.05
C TYR A 356 -9.35 -27.76 -4.67
N LEU A 357 -9.83 -26.96 -3.70
CA LEU A 357 -9.29 -26.97 -2.33
C LEU A 357 -9.98 -28.00 -1.43
N GLN A 358 -11.05 -28.67 -1.89
CA GLN A 358 -11.96 -29.40 -1.01
C GLN A 358 -11.25 -30.50 -0.23
N SER A 359 -10.42 -31.31 -0.87
CA SER A 359 -9.69 -32.39 -0.18
C SER A 359 -8.71 -31.88 0.88
N TYR A 360 -8.17 -30.67 0.72
CA TYR A 360 -7.33 -30.03 1.74
C TYR A 360 -8.17 -29.51 2.90
N ILE A 361 -9.31 -28.86 2.62
CA ILE A 361 -10.26 -28.41 3.63
C ILE A 361 -10.75 -29.61 4.47
N ASP A 362 -11.16 -30.68 3.80
CA ASP A 362 -11.57 -31.95 4.42
C ASP A 362 -10.48 -32.52 5.34
N ALA A 363 -9.21 -32.46 4.93
CA ALA A 363 -8.10 -32.92 5.74
C ALA A 363 -7.92 -32.07 7.02
N VAL A 364 -8.02 -30.74 6.90
CA VAL A 364 -7.93 -29.81 8.04
C VAL A 364 -9.06 -30.05 9.03
N TRP A 365 -10.31 -30.16 8.56
CA TRP A 365 -11.46 -30.43 9.42
C TRP A 365 -11.32 -31.79 10.11
N ASN A 366 -10.95 -32.84 9.37
CA ASN A 366 -10.78 -34.17 9.92
C ASN A 366 -9.67 -34.25 10.98
N GLN A 367 -8.56 -33.54 10.80
CA GLN A 367 -7.50 -33.46 11.80
C GLN A 367 -8.05 -32.92 13.13
N PHE A 368 -8.77 -31.80 13.10
CA PHE A 368 -9.27 -31.12 14.29
C PHE A 368 -10.57 -31.70 14.88
N ARG A 369 -11.07 -32.81 14.35
CA ARG A 369 -12.03 -33.69 15.06
C ARG A 369 -11.39 -34.50 16.18
N SER A 370 -10.07 -34.68 16.11
CA SER A 370 -9.31 -35.52 17.07
C SER A 370 -8.22 -34.75 17.82
N GLN A 371 -7.98 -33.50 17.41
CA GLN A 371 -6.94 -32.63 17.92
C GLN A 371 -7.51 -31.24 18.17
N ASN A 372 -6.79 -30.42 18.93
CA ASN A 372 -7.12 -29.01 19.09
C ASN A 372 -6.24 -28.14 18.20
N LEU A 373 -6.84 -27.15 17.55
CA LEU A 373 -6.14 -26.06 16.89
C LEU A 373 -5.95 -24.93 17.91
N VAL A 374 -4.71 -24.60 18.27
CA VAL A 374 -4.43 -23.56 19.27
C VAL A 374 -3.63 -22.43 18.64
N PHE A 375 -4.13 -21.21 18.75
CA PHE A 375 -3.48 -20.00 18.23
C PHE A 375 -3.79 -18.79 19.11
N THR A 376 -2.97 -17.75 18.99
CA THR A 376 -3.12 -16.50 19.75
C THR A 376 -3.28 -15.36 18.77
N LEU A 377 -4.28 -14.51 19.01
CA LEU A 377 -4.45 -13.26 18.28
C LEU A 377 -4.06 -12.09 19.19
N ASP A 378 -3.32 -11.14 18.62
CA ASP A 378 -2.90 -9.93 19.31
C ASP A 378 -4.11 -9.20 19.88
N ASN A 379 -4.01 -8.78 21.15
CA ASN A 379 -5.07 -8.10 21.91
C ASN A 379 -6.38 -8.89 22.14
N LEU A 380 -6.54 -10.07 21.56
CA LEU A 380 -7.74 -10.91 21.71
C LEU A 380 -7.49 -12.20 22.49
N GLY A 381 -6.22 -12.63 22.65
CA GLY A 381 -5.83 -13.76 23.50
C GLY A 381 -5.73 -15.08 22.75
N THR A 382 -5.58 -16.18 23.51
CA THR A 382 -5.39 -17.53 22.97
C THR A 382 -6.72 -18.26 22.81
N PHE A 383 -6.95 -18.83 21.64
CA PHE A 383 -8.14 -19.62 21.31
C PHE A 383 -7.76 -21.09 21.11
N THR A 384 -8.67 -21.97 21.52
CA THR A 384 -8.61 -23.42 21.29
C THR A 384 -9.81 -23.83 20.44
N GLY A 385 -9.55 -24.30 19.24
CA GLY A 385 -10.53 -24.82 18.30
C GLY A 385 -10.63 -26.35 18.33
N HIS A 386 -11.84 -26.87 18.19
CA HIS A 386 -12.12 -28.29 17.97
C HIS A 386 -13.33 -28.48 17.05
N VAL A 387 -13.34 -29.51 16.19
CA VAL A 387 -14.44 -29.77 15.25
C VAL A 387 -15.45 -30.75 15.85
N TYR A 388 -16.70 -30.30 16.02
CA TYR A 388 -17.83 -31.11 16.47
C TYR A 388 -18.87 -31.23 15.35
N GLY A 389 -19.15 -32.45 14.87
CA GLY A 389 -19.90 -32.58 13.62
C GLY A 389 -19.17 -31.83 12.51
N ASN A 390 -19.81 -30.96 11.75
CA ASN A 390 -19.09 -30.14 10.76
C ASN A 390 -18.70 -28.75 11.27
N THR A 391 -19.05 -28.41 12.51
CA THR A 391 -18.81 -27.09 13.08
C THR A 391 -17.44 -27.05 13.73
N PHE A 392 -16.60 -26.08 13.34
CA PHE A 392 -15.37 -25.78 14.04
C PHE A 392 -15.69 -24.81 15.18
N VAL A 393 -15.60 -25.27 16.42
CA VAL A 393 -15.92 -24.49 17.63
C VAL A 393 -14.63 -24.02 18.27
N PHE A 394 -14.52 -22.71 18.50
CA PHE A 394 -13.39 -22.08 19.16
C PHE A 394 -13.81 -21.55 20.52
N THR A 395 -12.98 -21.78 21.54
CA THR A 395 -13.20 -21.25 22.89
C THR A 395 -11.97 -20.51 23.39
N GLY A 396 -12.15 -19.57 24.31
CA GLY A 396 -11.06 -18.82 24.94
C GLY A 396 -11.02 -17.35 24.51
N GLY A 397 -9.81 -16.84 24.29
CA GLY A 397 -9.54 -15.42 24.20
C GLY A 397 -9.67 -14.70 25.54
N ASN A 398 -9.37 -13.40 25.55
CA ASN A 398 -9.42 -12.55 26.73
C ASN A 398 -10.84 -12.49 27.34
N ALA A 399 -11.87 -12.58 26.49
CA ALA A 399 -13.26 -12.60 26.91
C ALA A 399 -13.75 -13.99 27.35
N ASN A 400 -12.94 -15.04 27.19
CA ASN A 400 -13.32 -16.43 27.43
C ASN A 400 -14.65 -16.82 26.74
N GLY A 401 -14.77 -16.45 25.46
CA GLY A 401 -15.98 -16.63 24.66
C GLY A 401 -15.99 -17.94 23.86
N THR A 402 -17.09 -18.18 23.16
CA THR A 402 -17.26 -19.26 22.17
C THR A 402 -17.59 -18.67 20.79
N TYR A 403 -16.91 -19.17 19.76
CA TYR A 403 -16.97 -18.69 18.38
C TYR A 403 -16.96 -19.88 17.41
N TYR A 404 -17.33 -19.63 16.15
CA TYR A 404 -17.68 -20.70 15.23
C TYR A 404 -17.21 -20.45 13.80
N ILE A 405 -16.94 -21.55 13.13
CA ILE A 405 -17.18 -21.72 11.69
C ILE A 405 -18.28 -22.76 11.59
N ASN A 406 -19.48 -22.33 11.17
CA ASN A 406 -20.74 -23.09 11.27
C ASN A 406 -20.90 -24.17 10.20
N GLY A 407 -19.80 -24.84 9.85
CA GLY A 407 -19.76 -25.89 8.85
C GLY A 407 -18.35 -26.06 8.31
N GLU A 408 -18.27 -26.82 7.22
CA GLU A 408 -17.06 -27.01 6.45
C GLU A 408 -17.16 -26.16 5.19
N PRO A 409 -16.26 -25.18 4.99
CA PRO A 409 -16.36 -24.26 3.87
C PRO A 409 -16.07 -24.97 2.54
N THR A 410 -16.70 -24.47 1.49
CA THR A 410 -16.41 -24.87 0.11
C THR A 410 -15.12 -24.22 -0.39
N THR A 411 -14.58 -24.74 -1.49
CA THR A 411 -13.46 -24.09 -2.21
C THR A 411 -13.80 -22.64 -2.57
N SER A 412 -15.04 -22.35 -2.99
CA SER A 412 -15.46 -20.99 -3.34
C SER A 412 -15.49 -20.06 -2.12
N GLU A 413 -15.94 -20.54 -0.96
CA GLU A 413 -15.96 -19.74 0.27
C GLU A 413 -14.55 -19.39 0.75
N VAL A 414 -13.60 -20.34 0.63
CA VAL A 414 -12.19 -20.08 0.94
C VAL A 414 -11.60 -19.04 -0.01
N LEU A 415 -11.82 -19.16 -1.31
CA LEU A 415 -11.24 -18.25 -2.30
C LEU A 415 -11.85 -16.84 -2.25
N LEU A 416 -13.12 -16.71 -1.85
CA LEU A 416 -13.83 -15.44 -1.74
C LEU A 416 -13.79 -14.81 -0.33
N GLY A 417 -13.43 -15.58 0.71
CA GLY A 417 -13.53 -15.13 2.10
C GLY A 417 -14.97 -14.79 2.50
N ASN A 418 -15.94 -15.59 2.06
CA ASN A 418 -17.36 -15.35 2.30
C ASN A 418 -18.07 -16.58 2.91
N GLY A 419 -19.41 -16.51 3.00
CA GLY A 419 -20.22 -17.61 3.53
C GLY A 419 -19.80 -17.97 4.95
N LEU A 420 -19.45 -19.24 5.17
CA LEU A 420 -19.00 -19.73 6.48
C LEU A 420 -17.72 -19.06 7.02
N LEU A 421 -16.95 -18.37 6.17
CA LEU A 421 -15.75 -17.61 6.53
C LEU A 421 -16.02 -16.10 6.68
N ASN A 422 -17.29 -15.71 6.67
CA ASN A 422 -17.78 -14.37 7.02
C ASN A 422 -19.21 -14.49 7.58
N ASP A 423 -19.36 -15.29 8.63
CA ASP A 423 -20.63 -15.59 9.28
C ASP A 423 -20.62 -15.07 10.72
N ALA A 424 -21.52 -14.13 11.04
CA ALA A 424 -21.63 -13.54 12.38
C ALA A 424 -22.48 -14.38 13.35
N SER A 425 -23.08 -15.49 12.90
CA SER A 425 -24.08 -16.21 13.68
C SER A 425 -23.49 -17.00 14.85
N GLY A 426 -24.23 -17.02 15.97
CA GLY A 426 -23.93 -17.83 17.16
C GLY A 426 -22.81 -17.33 18.07
N ALA A 427 -22.03 -16.32 17.66
CA ALA A 427 -20.84 -15.86 18.37
C ALA A 427 -21.12 -15.26 19.75
N SER A 428 -20.16 -15.41 20.67
CA SER A 428 -20.14 -14.61 21.92
C SER A 428 -19.82 -13.14 21.67
N ASP A 429 -18.95 -12.87 20.70
CA ASP A 429 -18.62 -11.54 20.19
C ASP A 429 -18.38 -11.64 18.68
N VAL A 430 -19.11 -10.82 17.91
CA VAL A 430 -19.08 -10.87 16.44
C VAL A 430 -17.72 -10.43 15.91
N GLY A 431 -17.11 -9.39 16.49
CA GLY A 431 -15.81 -8.90 16.05
C GLY A 431 -14.72 -9.97 16.16
N THR A 432 -14.66 -10.63 17.31
CA THR A 432 -13.71 -11.74 17.55
C THR A 432 -13.99 -12.93 16.64
N GLN A 433 -15.25 -13.28 16.38
CA GLN A 433 -15.58 -14.35 15.44
C GLN A 433 -15.07 -14.06 14.03
N LEU A 434 -15.33 -12.86 13.52
CA LEU A 434 -14.87 -12.47 12.18
C LEU A 434 -13.34 -12.44 12.09
N GLN A 435 -12.64 -12.08 13.17
CA GLN A 435 -11.19 -12.20 13.24
C GLN A 435 -10.71 -13.66 13.16
N ILE A 436 -11.34 -14.58 13.89
CA ILE A 436 -11.01 -16.02 13.80
C ILE A 436 -11.26 -16.56 12.39
N GLN A 437 -12.38 -16.19 11.77
CA GLN A 437 -12.74 -16.62 10.41
C GLN A 437 -11.77 -16.09 9.36
N ALA A 438 -11.37 -14.81 9.44
CA ALA A 438 -10.36 -14.24 8.57
C ALA A 438 -9.02 -14.99 8.66
N GLN A 439 -8.59 -15.33 9.87
CA GLN A 439 -7.33 -16.05 10.11
C GLN A 439 -7.35 -17.44 9.48
N LEU A 440 -8.44 -18.21 9.69
CA LEU A 440 -8.55 -19.53 9.08
C LEU A 440 -8.69 -19.44 7.56
N CYS A 441 -9.43 -18.47 7.03
CA CYS A 441 -9.55 -18.24 5.59
C CYS A 441 -8.18 -17.99 4.94
N ALA A 442 -7.38 -17.10 5.53
CA ALA A 442 -6.03 -16.82 5.06
C ALA A 442 -5.14 -18.06 5.13
N ALA A 443 -5.17 -18.78 6.25
CA ALA A 443 -4.38 -19.99 6.43
C ALA A 443 -4.77 -21.11 5.45
N LEU A 444 -6.05 -21.23 5.09
CA LEU A 444 -6.52 -22.18 4.07
C LEU A 444 -6.04 -21.80 2.66
N ASN A 445 -6.11 -20.53 2.28
CA ASN A 445 -5.57 -20.05 0.99
C ASN A 445 -4.07 -20.34 0.86
N ARG A 446 -3.32 -20.17 1.96
CA ARG A 446 -1.87 -20.31 2.05
C ARG A 446 -1.38 -21.74 2.32
N HIS A 447 -2.29 -22.70 2.49
CA HIS A 447 -2.00 -24.10 2.85
C HIS A 447 -1.28 -24.29 4.20
N VAL A 448 -1.55 -23.44 5.19
CA VAL A 448 -0.94 -23.50 6.53
C VAL A 448 -1.96 -23.65 7.67
N ALA A 449 -3.25 -23.88 7.37
CA ALA A 449 -4.33 -23.97 8.36
C ALA A 449 -4.08 -25.01 9.47
N ALA A 450 -3.43 -26.13 9.13
CA ALA A 450 -3.11 -27.20 10.08
C ALA A 450 -1.99 -26.86 11.08
N ASN A 451 -1.23 -25.78 10.86
CA ASN A 451 -0.12 -25.39 11.72
C ASN A 451 -0.07 -23.86 11.97
N PRO A 452 -0.71 -23.37 13.05
CA PRO A 452 -0.70 -21.96 13.45
C PRO A 452 0.66 -21.30 13.55
N SER A 453 1.73 -22.05 13.83
CA SER A 453 3.08 -21.45 13.91
C SER A 453 3.56 -20.90 12.55
N LEU A 454 2.90 -21.26 11.45
CA LEU A 454 3.26 -20.84 10.09
C LEU A 454 2.30 -19.77 9.53
N TRP A 455 1.26 -19.38 10.26
CA TRP A 455 0.25 -18.43 9.74
C TRP A 455 0.83 -17.06 9.38
N TYR A 456 1.90 -16.65 10.08
CA TYR A 456 2.60 -15.38 9.87
C TYR A 456 4.02 -15.55 9.31
N ASP A 457 4.39 -16.76 8.88
CA ASP A 457 5.66 -17.02 8.18
C ASP A 457 5.44 -17.09 6.67
N GLN A 458 5.64 -15.96 5.98
CA GLN A 458 5.39 -15.87 4.55
C GLN A 458 6.19 -16.88 3.72
N PHE A 459 7.38 -17.28 4.18
CA PHE A 459 8.22 -18.26 3.47
C PHE A 459 7.62 -19.67 3.50
N ALA A 460 6.75 -19.96 4.47
CA ALA A 460 6.08 -21.24 4.60
C ALA A 460 4.78 -21.33 3.78
N HIS A 461 4.29 -20.21 3.25
CA HIS A 461 3.04 -20.17 2.49
C HIS A 461 3.19 -20.77 1.10
N TYR A 462 2.10 -21.35 0.60
CA TYR A 462 2.02 -21.96 -0.72
C TYR A 462 3.13 -22.99 -1.00
N PRO A 463 3.31 -24.04 -0.16
CA PRO A 463 4.35 -25.04 -0.38
C PRO A 463 4.23 -25.68 -1.76
N ALA A 464 5.35 -25.81 -2.47
CA ALA A 464 5.40 -26.40 -3.81
C ALA A 464 4.72 -27.79 -3.85
N GLY A 465 3.87 -28.00 -4.86
CA GLY A 465 3.17 -29.27 -5.07
C GLY A 465 1.92 -29.49 -4.19
N THR A 466 1.50 -28.50 -3.41
CA THR A 466 0.29 -28.56 -2.57
C THR A 466 -0.91 -27.84 -3.18
N LEU A 467 -2.11 -28.14 -2.66
CA LEU A 467 -3.35 -27.43 -3.00
C LEU A 467 -3.40 -26.10 -2.26
N ALA A 468 -3.08 -25.01 -2.95
CA ALA A 468 -3.10 -23.67 -2.40
C ALA A 468 -3.68 -22.69 -3.43
N ASN A 469 -3.94 -21.45 -3.01
CA ASN A 469 -4.31 -20.36 -3.90
C ASN A 469 -3.06 -19.85 -4.67
N TRP A 470 -2.68 -20.58 -5.73
CA TRP A 470 -1.52 -20.23 -6.56
C TRP A 470 -1.70 -18.92 -7.32
N TYR A 471 -2.93 -18.46 -7.52
CA TYR A 471 -3.21 -17.11 -8.05
C TYR A 471 -2.69 -16.03 -7.10
N ALA A 472 -2.99 -16.13 -5.81
CA ALA A 472 -2.48 -15.17 -4.82
C ALA A 472 -0.95 -15.22 -4.72
N LYS A 473 -0.37 -16.43 -4.68
CA LYS A 473 1.09 -16.61 -4.68
C LYS A 473 1.77 -15.90 -5.85
N PHE A 474 1.21 -16.01 -7.06
CA PHE A 474 1.75 -15.32 -8.23
C PHE A 474 1.84 -13.80 -7.99
N TRP A 475 0.78 -13.17 -7.48
CA TRP A 475 0.85 -11.73 -7.24
C TRP A 475 1.83 -11.34 -6.15
N HIS A 476 2.02 -12.15 -5.11
CA HIS A 476 3.11 -11.92 -4.15
C HIS A 476 4.48 -12.00 -4.83
N ASP A 477 4.72 -12.99 -5.68
CA ASP A 477 6.02 -13.17 -6.36
C ASP A 477 6.38 -12.02 -7.30
N HIS A 478 5.36 -11.33 -7.82
CA HIS A 478 5.49 -10.26 -8.81
C HIS A 478 5.19 -8.86 -8.24
N SER A 479 5.16 -8.69 -6.91
CA SER A 479 4.93 -7.41 -6.23
C SER A 479 6.08 -6.98 -5.34
N ILE A 480 6.21 -5.67 -5.14
CA ILE A 480 7.18 -5.06 -4.23
C ILE A 480 7.01 -5.67 -2.83
N ASP A 481 8.14 -6.06 -2.21
CA ASP A 481 8.22 -6.66 -0.87
C ASP A 481 7.32 -7.90 -0.67
N ALA A 482 6.96 -8.57 -1.77
CA ALA A 482 6.01 -9.66 -1.79
C ALA A 482 4.64 -9.31 -1.16
N LYS A 483 4.19 -8.05 -1.31
CA LYS A 483 2.90 -7.60 -0.80
C LYS A 483 1.85 -7.51 -1.91
N ALA A 484 0.81 -8.33 -1.81
CA ALA A 484 -0.27 -8.41 -2.80
C ALA A 484 -1.61 -8.70 -2.13
N TYR A 485 -2.69 -8.18 -2.71
CA TYR A 485 -4.05 -8.46 -2.25
C TYR A 485 -4.64 -9.51 -3.20
N GLY A 486 -4.18 -10.77 -3.07
CA GLY A 486 -4.54 -11.86 -3.97
C GLY A 486 -5.86 -12.57 -3.63
N PHE A 487 -6.37 -12.34 -2.41
CA PHE A 487 -7.67 -12.83 -1.92
C PHE A 487 -8.16 -11.94 -0.75
N ALA A 488 -9.43 -12.07 -0.35
CA ALA A 488 -10.12 -11.12 0.54
C ALA A 488 -9.48 -10.87 1.93
N TYR A 489 -8.69 -11.81 2.46
CA TYR A 489 -8.05 -11.71 3.79
C TYR A 489 -6.52 -11.80 3.72
N ASP A 490 -5.92 -11.31 2.63
CA ASP A 490 -4.46 -11.33 2.47
C ASP A 490 -3.73 -10.37 3.42
N ASP A 491 -4.47 -9.43 4.02
CA ASP A 491 -4.00 -8.51 5.05
C ASP A 491 -3.67 -9.21 6.38
N VAL A 492 -4.19 -10.41 6.63
CA VAL A 492 -3.80 -11.24 7.77
C VAL A 492 -2.29 -11.49 7.74
N GLY A 493 -1.58 -10.99 8.75
CA GLY A 493 -0.11 -11.07 8.83
C GLY A 493 0.63 -9.93 8.11
N GLY A 494 -0.09 -8.94 7.56
CA GLY A 494 0.51 -7.77 6.92
C GLY A 494 1.04 -8.01 5.50
N PHE A 495 0.52 -9.03 4.80
CA PHE A 495 0.99 -9.43 3.46
C PHE A 495 0.24 -8.76 2.30
N SER A 496 -0.81 -7.98 2.59
CA SER A 496 -1.47 -7.13 1.60
C SER A 496 -0.66 -5.86 1.29
N PRO A 497 -0.89 -5.19 0.15
CA PRO A 497 -0.29 -3.92 -0.22
C PRO A 497 -1.06 -2.75 0.43
N SER A 498 -1.64 -2.97 1.61
CA SER A 498 -2.39 -1.93 2.32
C SER A 498 -1.44 -0.95 2.97
N LEU A 499 -1.57 0.31 2.60
CA LEU A 499 -0.84 1.42 3.19
C LEU A 499 -1.76 2.25 4.07
N HIS A 500 -1.23 2.66 5.22
CA HIS A 500 -1.88 3.57 6.14
C HIS A 500 -0.90 4.63 6.64
N THR A 501 -1.34 5.88 6.58
CA THR A 501 -0.71 7.00 7.29
C THR A 501 -1.79 7.89 7.86
N ALA A 502 -1.57 8.39 9.08
CA ALA A 502 -2.51 9.27 9.77
C ALA A 502 -2.58 10.69 9.19
N ALA A 503 -1.64 11.03 8.31
CA ALA A 503 -1.44 12.38 7.79
C ALA A 503 -0.99 12.37 6.31
N PRO A 504 -1.81 11.82 5.39
CA PRO A 504 -1.45 11.68 3.97
C PRO A 504 -1.39 13.02 3.25
N THR A 505 -0.28 13.30 2.56
CA THR A 505 -0.16 14.49 1.70
C THR A 505 -0.39 14.12 0.25
N ASP A 506 0.21 13.02 -0.21
CA ASP A 506 0.24 12.64 -1.62
C ASP A 506 0.03 11.13 -1.79
N VAL A 507 -0.72 10.77 -2.81
CA VAL A 507 -0.94 9.40 -3.26
C VAL A 507 -0.70 9.35 -4.75
N THR A 508 0.28 8.58 -5.18
CA THR A 508 0.62 8.41 -6.60
C THR A 508 0.27 7.00 -7.05
N PHE A 509 -0.61 6.91 -8.05
CA PHE A 509 -0.83 5.67 -8.80
C PHE A 509 -0.09 5.76 -10.13
N THR A 510 0.82 4.82 -10.36
CA THR A 510 1.53 4.69 -11.64
C THR A 510 1.01 3.48 -12.40
N ILE A 511 0.55 3.71 -13.63
CA ILE A 511 -0.07 2.71 -14.50
C ILE A 511 0.99 2.15 -15.46
N GLY A 512 1.30 0.85 -15.35
CA GLY A 512 2.22 0.14 -16.24
C GLY A 512 1.53 -0.56 -17.40
N TRP A 513 2.34 -1.13 -18.31
CA TRP A 513 1.87 -1.92 -19.45
C TRP A 513 2.88 -2.96 -19.92
#